data_AF-A0A812WED1-F1
#
_entry.id   AF-A0A812WED1-F1
#
_cell.length_a   1.000
_cell.length_b   1.000
_cell.length_c   1.000
_cell.angle_alpha   90.00
_cell.angle_beta   90.00
_cell.angle_gamma   90.00
#
_symmetry.space_group_name_H-M   'P 1'
#
loop_
_entity.id
_entity.type
_entity.pdbx_description
1 polymer ?
#
loop_
_entity_poly.entity_id
_entity_poly.type
_entity_poly.pdbx_seq_one_letter_code
_entity_poly.pdbx_strand_id
1 'polypeptide(L)'
;MAAEAMLADGAGVSVSHGLALLDIVKHALRTVIQLLNGKDRLAIVAYSNTASVILELTPMTPEGQQRAELRLHQLIPDGMTNLWAGLETGIQLLAAASDGLRLQHLLLLTDGIPNINPPRGIVPMLKRLKDKCGGRLPCSVNTFGFGYELDSELLHELARLSSASYAFIPDAGFVGTVFVNAVTNLLVTMGANPVLTLTADQGASLPLCAVPGGLVVKQVAGGLQVELSSLQFGQTRHVLVRGAPITGALSANLDYCTRNRNRRNASLTCRLCQLPAAEGSIDQKARVLLVDGVRMAMSALKQTNLDKLKDMPLPLPTAQEQIKQLETSIRALGGISEAVEALLEDLSGQVAEAFSREEWYTRWGIHFLPSLLCAHACQQCNNFKDPGVQHYGGELFGDLRDKADEVFCNLEAPKPQPRPSLPKALPAPAAPSRPVQAARVVDMSVYYDASAG
;
A
#
# COMPACT_ATOMS: atom_id res chain seq x y z
N MET A 1 -3.18 -12.69 -14.16
CA MET A 1 -3.57 -13.52 -12.98
C MET A 1 -3.90 -14.97 -13.31
N ALA A 2 -3.18 -15.61 -14.25
CA ALA A 2 -3.36 -17.04 -14.56
C ALA A 2 -2.40 -17.95 -13.77
N ALA A 3 -1.39 -17.38 -13.12
CA ALA A 3 -0.41 -18.11 -12.32
C ALA A 3 -1.08 -18.88 -11.17
N GLU A 4 -0.46 -19.98 -10.79
CA GLU A 4 -0.92 -20.82 -9.68
C GLU A 4 -0.70 -20.11 -8.34
N ALA A 5 -1.71 -20.16 -7.48
CA ALA A 5 -1.67 -19.60 -6.14
C ALA A 5 -0.85 -20.51 -5.22
N MET A 6 0.46 -20.30 -5.21
CA MET A 6 1.37 -20.99 -4.30
C MET A 6 1.26 -20.37 -2.89
N LEU A 7 1.38 -21.21 -1.87
CA LEU A 7 1.56 -20.82 -0.47
C LEU A 7 2.98 -21.17 -0.05
N ALA A 8 3.71 -20.24 0.55
CA ALA A 8 4.98 -20.57 1.19
C ALA A 8 4.69 -21.00 2.64
N ASP A 9 5.19 -22.17 3.05
CA ASP A 9 5.24 -22.50 4.48
C ASP A 9 6.43 -21.81 5.17
N GLY A 10 6.44 -21.80 6.51
CA GLY A 10 7.52 -21.22 7.31
C GLY A 10 8.90 -21.91 7.12
N ALA A 11 8.98 -23.01 6.37
CA ALA A 11 10.21 -23.71 6.01
C ALA A 11 10.63 -23.48 4.53
N GLY A 12 9.92 -22.60 3.81
CA GLY A 12 10.18 -22.25 2.42
C GLY A 12 9.81 -23.35 1.41
N VAL A 13 8.88 -24.25 1.75
CA VAL A 13 8.27 -25.20 0.82
C VAL A 13 6.97 -24.59 0.29
N SER A 14 6.81 -24.61 -1.03
CA SER A 14 5.60 -24.11 -1.68
C SER A 14 4.53 -25.18 -1.82
N VAL A 15 3.34 -24.94 -1.27
CA VAL A 15 2.17 -25.81 -1.38
C VAL A 15 1.22 -25.23 -2.43
N SER A 16 0.64 -26.10 -3.26
CA SER A 16 -0.43 -25.73 -4.20
C SER A 16 -1.72 -26.46 -3.85
N HIS A 17 -2.82 -25.70 -3.90
CA HIS A 17 -4.19 -26.22 -3.79
C HIS A 17 -4.91 -26.27 -5.15
N GLY A 18 -4.19 -26.08 -6.25
CA GLY A 18 -4.73 -26.10 -7.61
C GLY A 18 -5.51 -24.84 -8.02
N LEU A 19 -5.59 -23.84 -7.15
CA LEU A 19 -6.24 -22.55 -7.39
C LEU A 19 -5.33 -21.62 -8.20
N ALA A 20 -5.92 -20.82 -9.08
CA ALA A 20 -5.22 -19.71 -9.72
C ALA A 20 -5.20 -18.49 -8.79
N LEU A 21 -4.24 -17.59 -8.99
CA LEU A 21 -4.19 -16.33 -8.25
C LEU A 21 -5.49 -15.53 -8.38
N LEU A 22 -6.11 -15.52 -9.57
CA LEU A 22 -7.40 -14.88 -9.78
C LEU A 22 -8.51 -15.48 -8.89
N ASP A 23 -8.45 -16.78 -8.56
CA ASP A 23 -9.44 -17.41 -7.69
C ASP A 23 -9.34 -16.87 -6.25
N ILE A 24 -8.11 -16.67 -5.76
CA ILE A 24 -7.87 -16.06 -4.44
C ILE A 24 -8.25 -14.58 -4.44
N VAL A 25 -7.95 -13.85 -5.52
CA VAL A 25 -8.35 -12.44 -5.67
C VAL A 25 -9.88 -12.30 -5.70
N LYS A 26 -10.58 -13.20 -6.42
CA LYS A 26 -12.06 -13.24 -6.40
C LYS A 26 -12.57 -13.50 -5.00
N HIS A 27 -11.96 -14.40 -4.24
CA HIS A 27 -12.35 -14.64 -2.85
C HIS A 27 -12.24 -13.37 -2.00
N ALA A 28 -11.11 -12.67 -2.08
CA ALA A 28 -10.93 -11.39 -1.38
C ALA A 28 -11.95 -10.32 -1.82
N LEU A 29 -12.28 -10.24 -3.12
CA LEU A 29 -13.31 -9.34 -3.62
C LEU A 29 -14.73 -9.71 -3.15
N ARG A 30 -15.02 -11.00 -2.94
CA ARG A 30 -16.27 -11.45 -2.31
C ARG A 30 -16.37 -10.96 -0.87
N THR A 31 -15.27 -11.00 -0.11
CA THR A 31 -15.21 -10.40 1.23
C THR A 31 -15.57 -8.92 1.19
N VAL A 32 -15.02 -8.16 0.22
CA VAL A 32 -15.38 -6.75 0.04
C VAL A 32 -16.87 -6.58 -0.22
N ILE A 33 -17.43 -7.36 -1.15
CA ILE A 33 -18.86 -7.31 -1.50
C ILE A 33 -19.75 -7.51 -0.27
N GLN A 34 -19.41 -8.48 0.59
CA GLN A 34 -20.17 -8.81 1.79
C GLN A 34 -20.04 -7.77 2.92
N LEU A 35 -18.91 -7.05 2.98
CA LEU A 35 -18.68 -5.99 3.98
C LEU A 35 -19.35 -4.66 3.62
N LEU A 36 -19.54 -4.39 2.33
CA LEU A 36 -20.25 -3.20 1.87
C LEU A 36 -21.76 -3.35 2.08
N ASN A 37 -22.45 -2.23 2.26
CA ASN A 37 -23.91 -2.18 2.43
C ASN A 37 -24.59 -1.31 1.37
N GLY A 38 -25.92 -1.21 1.41
CA GLY A 38 -26.72 -0.47 0.42
C GLY A 38 -26.42 1.03 0.30
N LYS A 39 -25.70 1.64 1.24
CA LYS A 39 -25.24 3.04 1.14
C LYS A 39 -23.95 3.17 0.33
N ASP A 40 -23.20 2.09 0.21
CA ASP A 40 -21.95 1.99 -0.53
C ASP A 40 -22.21 1.50 -1.95
N ARG A 41 -21.29 1.80 -2.87
CA ARG A 41 -21.38 1.38 -4.28
C ARG A 41 -20.08 0.71 -4.69
N LEU A 42 -20.19 -0.35 -5.48
CA LEU A 42 -19.05 -1.05 -6.07
C LEU A 42 -19.19 -1.07 -7.58
N ALA A 43 -18.08 -0.86 -8.28
CA ALA A 43 -17.91 -1.15 -9.70
C ALA A 43 -16.74 -2.12 -9.85
N ILE A 44 -16.75 -2.91 -10.91
CA ILE A 44 -15.67 -3.83 -11.23
C ILE A 44 -15.25 -3.58 -12.67
N VAL A 45 -13.97 -3.24 -12.83
CA VAL A 45 -13.32 -3.04 -14.13
C VAL A 45 -12.34 -4.19 -14.32
N ALA A 46 -12.56 -4.97 -15.37
CA ALA A 46 -11.58 -5.96 -15.83
C ALA A 46 -10.65 -5.29 -16.83
N TYR A 47 -9.36 -5.65 -16.82
CA TYR A 47 -8.44 -5.18 -17.85
C TYR A 47 -7.49 -6.28 -18.28
N SER A 48 -7.24 -6.33 -19.59
CA SER A 48 -6.22 -7.15 -20.24
C SER A 48 -5.51 -6.30 -21.30
N ASN A 49 -5.72 -6.56 -22.59
CA ASN A 49 -5.31 -5.68 -23.70
C ASN A 49 -6.08 -4.35 -23.66
N THR A 50 -7.34 -4.42 -23.24
CA THR A 50 -8.29 -3.31 -23.09
C THR A 50 -8.92 -3.38 -21.71
N ALA A 51 -9.53 -2.28 -21.25
CA ALA A 51 -10.34 -2.28 -20.04
C ALA A 51 -11.83 -2.37 -20.38
N SER A 52 -12.60 -3.09 -19.56
CA SER A 52 -14.04 -3.23 -19.68
C SER A 52 -14.71 -3.13 -18.31
N VAL A 53 -15.84 -2.44 -18.26
CA VAL A 53 -16.67 -2.34 -17.05
C VAL A 53 -17.57 -3.56 -17.01
N ILE A 54 -17.29 -4.49 -16.10
CA ILE A 54 -18.10 -5.72 -15.97
C ILE A 54 -19.22 -5.57 -14.93
N LEU A 55 -19.09 -4.58 -14.04
CA LEU A 55 -20.12 -4.13 -13.12
C LEU A 55 -20.05 -2.61 -13.02
N GLU A 56 -21.12 -1.92 -13.46
CA GLU A 56 -21.30 -0.49 -13.23
C GLU A 56 -21.43 -0.16 -11.75
N LEU A 57 -21.26 1.11 -11.36
CA LEU A 57 -21.40 1.53 -9.95
C LEU A 57 -22.77 1.18 -9.37
N THR A 58 -22.80 0.07 -8.62
CA THR A 58 -24.02 -0.57 -8.13
C THR A 58 -24.10 -0.44 -6.61
N PRO A 59 -25.24 0.02 -6.04
CA PRO A 59 -25.44 -0.01 -4.59
C PRO A 59 -25.36 -1.44 -4.06
N MET A 60 -24.60 -1.66 -2.97
CA MET A 60 -24.42 -3.00 -2.38
C MET A 60 -25.61 -3.38 -1.47
N THR A 61 -26.83 -3.27 -1.99
CA THR A 61 -28.01 -3.93 -1.43
C THR A 61 -27.87 -5.45 -1.62
N PRO A 62 -28.69 -6.31 -0.98
CA PRO A 62 -28.64 -7.75 -1.21
C PRO A 62 -28.68 -8.15 -2.70
N GLU A 63 -29.52 -7.48 -3.51
CA GLU A 63 -29.59 -7.70 -4.95
C GLU A 63 -28.33 -7.18 -5.68
N GLY A 64 -27.76 -6.07 -5.21
CA GLY A 64 -26.52 -5.52 -5.72
C GLY A 64 -25.31 -6.42 -5.46
N GLN A 65 -25.23 -6.98 -4.26
CA GLN A 65 -24.21 -7.96 -3.86
C GLN A 65 -24.33 -9.23 -4.71
N GLN A 66 -25.54 -9.77 -4.88
CA GLN A 66 -25.76 -10.94 -5.74
C GLN A 66 -25.33 -10.67 -7.18
N ARG A 67 -25.67 -9.50 -7.75
CA ARG A 67 -25.21 -9.11 -9.08
C ARG A 67 -23.69 -9.00 -9.16
N ALA A 68 -23.06 -8.44 -8.12
CA ALA A 68 -21.60 -8.31 -8.07
C ALA A 68 -20.92 -9.69 -8.04
N GLU A 69 -21.40 -10.62 -7.22
CA GLU A 69 -20.88 -12.00 -7.17
C GLU A 69 -21.03 -12.71 -8.53
N LEU A 70 -22.19 -12.60 -9.18
CA LEU A 70 -22.42 -13.18 -10.51
C LEU A 70 -21.44 -12.64 -11.57
N ARG A 71 -21.17 -11.32 -11.58
CA ARG A 71 -20.21 -10.70 -12.51
C ARG A 71 -18.77 -11.09 -12.19
N LEU A 72 -18.43 -11.15 -10.90
CA LEU A 72 -17.11 -11.53 -10.43
C LEU A 72 -16.76 -12.98 -10.82
N HIS A 73 -17.72 -13.90 -10.75
CA HIS A 73 -17.52 -15.30 -11.18
C HIS A 73 -17.17 -15.45 -12.67
N GLN A 74 -17.61 -14.51 -13.51
CA GLN A 74 -17.38 -14.53 -14.96
C GLN A 74 -15.97 -14.07 -15.36
N LEU A 75 -15.20 -13.47 -14.45
CA LEU A 75 -13.83 -13.06 -14.76
C LEU A 75 -12.98 -14.29 -15.09
N ILE A 76 -12.21 -14.21 -16.16
CA ILE A 76 -11.22 -15.20 -16.54
C ILE A 76 -9.89 -14.48 -16.84
N PRO A 77 -8.74 -15.13 -16.64
CA PRO A 77 -7.47 -14.55 -17.08
C PRO A 77 -7.46 -14.43 -18.62
N ASP A 78 -6.99 -13.29 -19.12
CA ASP A 78 -6.95 -13.01 -20.56
C ASP A 78 -5.81 -12.03 -20.89
N GLY A 79 -5.33 -12.12 -22.14
CA GLY A 79 -4.51 -11.10 -22.80
C GLY A 79 -3.25 -10.66 -22.07
N MET A 80 -2.88 -9.40 -22.33
CA MET A 80 -1.74 -8.68 -21.80
C MET A 80 -2.16 -7.76 -20.62
N THR A 81 -1.29 -6.82 -20.21
CA THR A 81 -1.48 -5.96 -19.03
C THR A 81 -1.50 -4.48 -19.43
N ASN A 82 -2.66 -3.97 -19.85
CA ASN A 82 -2.91 -2.55 -20.08
C ASN A 82 -3.38 -1.85 -18.81
N LEU A 83 -2.43 -1.68 -17.88
CA LEU A 83 -2.70 -1.09 -16.55
C LEU A 83 -3.28 0.32 -16.65
N TRP A 84 -2.83 1.13 -17.62
CA TRP A 84 -3.36 2.48 -17.80
C TRP A 84 -4.84 2.48 -18.17
N ALA A 85 -5.28 1.62 -19.10
CA ALA A 85 -6.69 1.55 -19.48
C ALA A 85 -7.58 1.20 -18.28
N GLY A 86 -7.16 0.24 -17.44
CA GLY A 86 -7.88 -0.13 -16.23
C GLY A 86 -7.96 1.03 -15.22
N LEU A 87 -6.82 1.66 -14.95
CA LEU A 87 -6.71 2.81 -14.05
C LEU A 87 -7.56 4.00 -14.53
N GLU A 88 -7.43 4.40 -15.79
CA GLU A 88 -8.16 5.53 -16.37
C GLU A 88 -9.67 5.28 -16.35
N THR A 89 -10.12 4.08 -16.74
CA THR A 89 -11.54 3.70 -16.72
C THR A 89 -12.11 3.76 -15.31
N GLY A 90 -11.41 3.19 -14.32
CA GLY A 90 -11.84 3.22 -12.93
C GLY A 90 -11.94 4.65 -12.36
N ILE A 91 -10.96 5.51 -12.67
CA ILE A 91 -11.00 6.91 -12.24
C ILE A 91 -12.16 7.66 -12.91
N GLN A 92 -12.39 7.45 -14.22
CA GLN A 92 -13.47 8.10 -14.95
C GLN A 92 -14.85 7.70 -14.42
N LEU A 93 -15.07 6.41 -14.10
CA LEU A 93 -16.31 5.93 -13.47
C LEU A 93 -16.59 6.64 -12.14
N LEU A 94 -15.58 6.74 -11.27
CA LEU A 94 -15.72 7.41 -9.98
C LEU A 94 -15.94 8.92 -10.15
N ALA A 95 -15.22 9.57 -11.07
CA ALA A 95 -15.40 10.98 -11.37
C ALA A 95 -16.81 11.29 -11.88
N ALA A 96 -17.34 10.48 -12.81
CA ALA A 96 -18.67 10.67 -13.39
C ALA A 96 -19.81 10.47 -12.38
N ALA A 97 -19.65 9.54 -11.43
CA ALA A 97 -20.66 9.23 -10.42
C ALA A 97 -20.51 10.03 -9.11
N SER A 98 -19.65 11.05 -9.10
CA SER A 98 -19.39 11.90 -7.95
C SER A 98 -20.60 12.76 -7.62
N ASP A 99 -21.36 12.35 -6.60
CA ASP A 99 -22.46 13.10 -6.00
C ASP A 99 -22.01 14.05 -4.88
N GLY A 100 -20.71 14.03 -4.55
CA GLY A 100 -20.14 14.80 -3.44
C GLY A 100 -20.47 14.27 -2.05
N LEU A 101 -21.19 13.16 -1.92
CA LEU A 101 -21.62 12.60 -0.64
C LEU A 101 -20.84 11.37 -0.21
N ARG A 102 -19.97 10.85 -1.09
CA ARG A 102 -19.24 9.61 -0.87
C ARG A 102 -17.74 9.81 -1.07
N LEU A 103 -16.98 9.14 -0.21
CA LEU A 103 -15.56 8.89 -0.43
C LEU A 103 -15.41 7.94 -1.63
N GLN A 104 -14.34 8.14 -2.38
CA GLN A 104 -14.08 7.40 -3.60
C GLN A 104 -12.70 6.78 -3.51
N HIS A 105 -12.65 5.46 -3.67
CA HIS A 105 -11.44 4.67 -3.56
C HIS A 105 -11.36 3.74 -4.77
N LEU A 106 -10.18 3.66 -5.37
CA LEU A 106 -9.84 2.72 -6.43
C LEU A 106 -8.85 1.72 -5.86
N LEU A 107 -9.17 0.43 -6.01
CA LEU A 107 -8.25 -0.67 -5.74
C LEU A 107 -7.74 -1.18 -7.08
N LEU A 108 -6.44 -1.04 -7.35
CA LEU A 108 -5.79 -1.51 -8.57
C LEU A 108 -5.01 -2.79 -8.26
N LEU A 109 -5.39 -3.91 -8.87
CA LEU A 109 -4.86 -5.23 -8.58
C LEU A 109 -4.11 -5.77 -9.80
N THR A 110 -2.81 -6.10 -9.67
CA THR A 110 -2.00 -6.59 -10.80
C THR A 110 -0.98 -7.65 -10.38
N ASP A 111 -0.76 -8.68 -11.20
CA ASP A 111 0.29 -9.69 -11.03
C ASP A 111 1.42 -9.58 -12.06
N GLY A 112 1.41 -8.52 -12.87
CA GLY A 112 2.32 -8.38 -14.00
C GLY A 112 2.77 -6.95 -14.25
N ILE A 113 3.84 -6.83 -15.03
CA ILE A 113 4.40 -5.57 -15.54
C ILE A 113 3.52 -5.04 -16.69
N PRO A 114 3.14 -3.75 -16.71
CA PRO A 114 2.40 -3.18 -17.83
C PRO A 114 3.19 -3.22 -19.14
N ASN A 115 2.59 -3.85 -20.15
CA ASN A 115 3.20 -4.04 -21.48
C ASN A 115 2.49 -3.25 -22.59
N ILE A 116 1.36 -2.62 -22.27
CA ILE A 116 0.70 -1.62 -23.11
C ILE A 116 0.67 -0.31 -22.33
N ASN A 117 1.48 0.66 -22.76
CA ASN A 117 1.68 1.92 -22.08
C ASN A 117 1.21 3.10 -22.95
N PRO A 118 0.64 4.16 -22.35
CA PRO A 118 0.33 5.38 -23.10
C PRO A 118 1.64 6.03 -23.59
N PRO A 119 1.62 6.81 -24.69
CA PRO A 119 2.84 7.34 -25.31
C PRO A 119 3.74 8.18 -24.38
N ARG A 120 3.17 8.78 -23.34
CA ARG A 120 3.88 9.60 -22.35
C ARG A 120 4.23 8.85 -21.06
N GLY A 121 3.93 7.56 -20.96
CA GLY A 121 4.03 6.77 -19.74
C GLY A 121 2.85 6.96 -18.78
N ILE A 122 2.65 5.99 -17.89
CA ILE A 122 1.50 5.91 -16.97
C ILE A 122 1.56 7.04 -15.93
N VAL A 123 2.71 7.22 -15.27
CA VAL A 123 2.90 8.22 -14.20
C VAL A 123 2.67 9.66 -14.71
N PRO A 124 3.26 10.10 -15.84
CA PRO A 124 2.99 11.46 -16.36
C PRO A 124 1.52 11.67 -16.75
N MET A 125 0.83 10.64 -17.23
CA MET A 125 -0.59 10.73 -17.56
C MET A 125 -1.46 10.85 -16.31
N LEU A 126 -1.15 10.12 -15.23
CA LEU A 126 -1.85 10.30 -13.95
C LEU A 126 -1.59 11.68 -13.33
N LYS A 127 -0.35 12.20 -13.39
CA LYS A 127 -0.02 13.57 -12.97
C LYS A 127 -0.85 14.60 -13.73
N ARG A 128 -0.93 14.46 -15.07
CA ARG A 128 -1.78 15.34 -15.91
C ARG A 128 -3.25 15.27 -15.50
N LEU A 129 -3.77 14.11 -15.12
CA LEU A 129 -5.13 13.96 -14.63
C LEU A 129 -5.31 14.68 -13.28
N LYS A 130 -4.38 14.49 -12.34
CA LYS A 130 -4.35 15.19 -11.04
C LYS A 130 -4.36 16.71 -11.25
N ASP A 131 -3.55 17.22 -12.17
CA ASP A 131 -3.48 18.65 -12.49
C ASP A 131 -4.79 19.19 -13.08
N LYS A 132 -5.41 18.45 -14.02
CA LYS A 132 -6.73 18.78 -14.57
C LYS A 132 -7.83 18.83 -13.50
N CYS A 133 -7.68 18.06 -12.44
CA CYS A 133 -8.61 18.01 -11.30
C CYS A 133 -8.20 18.96 -10.15
N GLY A 134 -7.46 20.04 -10.45
CA GLY A 134 -7.11 21.05 -9.45
C GLY A 134 -6.01 20.60 -8.48
N GLY A 135 -5.12 19.72 -8.93
CA GLY A 135 -4.01 19.19 -8.14
C GLY A 135 -4.41 18.04 -7.21
N ARG A 136 -5.62 17.47 -7.34
CA ARG A 136 -6.10 16.33 -6.56
C ARG A 136 -6.80 15.32 -7.47
N LEU A 137 -6.59 14.04 -7.24
CA LEU A 137 -7.35 13.00 -7.93
C LEU A 137 -8.76 12.90 -7.33
N PRO A 138 -9.78 12.50 -8.13
CA PRO A 138 -11.15 12.37 -7.64
C PRO A 138 -11.30 11.24 -6.60
N CYS A 139 -10.39 10.26 -6.62
CA CYS A 139 -10.34 9.12 -5.73
C CYS A 139 -8.92 8.83 -5.25
N SER A 140 -8.79 8.13 -4.11
CA SER A 140 -7.51 7.53 -3.72
C SER A 140 -7.23 6.30 -4.60
N VAL A 141 -5.99 6.07 -5.00
CA VAL A 141 -5.56 4.94 -5.84
C VAL A 141 -4.70 4.01 -5.01
N ASN A 142 -5.29 2.97 -4.43
CA ASN A 142 -4.53 1.95 -3.70
C ASN A 142 -4.10 0.86 -4.69
N THR A 143 -2.84 0.44 -4.63
CA THR A 143 -2.25 -0.52 -5.59
C THR A 143 -1.81 -1.79 -4.89
N PHE A 144 -2.17 -2.94 -5.44
CA PHE A 144 -1.86 -4.28 -4.92
C PHE A 144 -1.10 -5.06 -5.97
N GLY A 145 0.16 -5.38 -5.66
CA GLY A 145 1.04 -6.17 -6.52
C GLY A 145 1.14 -7.60 -6.02
N PHE A 146 0.86 -8.58 -6.88
CA PHE A 146 0.90 -10.00 -6.56
C PHE A 146 2.08 -10.71 -7.22
N GLY A 147 2.80 -11.54 -6.46
CA GLY A 147 3.96 -12.28 -6.97
C GLY A 147 5.13 -11.37 -7.33
N TYR A 148 6.14 -11.90 -8.04
CA TYR A 148 7.44 -11.23 -8.19
C TYR A 148 7.66 -10.57 -9.55
N GLU A 149 6.73 -10.72 -10.50
CA GLU A 149 6.82 -10.12 -11.85
C GLU A 149 6.15 -8.75 -11.89
N LEU A 150 6.61 -7.82 -11.05
CA LEU A 150 5.97 -6.54 -10.81
C LEU A 150 6.87 -5.35 -11.09
N ASP A 151 6.27 -4.27 -11.58
CA ASP A 151 6.87 -2.94 -11.51
C ASP A 151 6.40 -2.24 -10.22
N SER A 152 7.00 -2.61 -9.09
CA SER A 152 6.63 -2.06 -7.78
C SER A 152 6.99 -0.59 -7.61
N GLU A 153 8.00 -0.09 -8.32
CA GLU A 153 8.32 1.34 -8.33
C GLU A 153 7.17 2.12 -8.98
N LEU A 154 6.63 1.63 -10.11
CA LEU A 154 5.43 2.19 -10.72
C LEU A 154 4.22 2.13 -9.77
N LEU A 155 3.90 0.97 -9.19
CA LEU A 155 2.72 0.83 -8.32
C LEU A 155 2.81 1.76 -7.11
N HIS A 156 3.98 1.78 -6.46
CA HIS A 156 4.25 2.70 -5.35
C HIS A 156 4.09 4.17 -5.78
N GLU A 157 4.61 4.58 -6.94
CA GLU A 157 4.48 5.94 -7.44
C GLU A 157 3.02 6.32 -7.75
N LEU A 158 2.22 5.41 -8.30
CA LEU A 158 0.78 5.64 -8.55
C LEU A 158 0.02 5.86 -7.25
N ALA A 159 0.26 5.01 -6.24
CA ALA A 159 -0.35 5.16 -4.92
C ALA A 159 0.07 6.48 -4.26
N ARG A 160 1.37 6.79 -4.28
CA ARG A 160 1.96 8.00 -3.72
C ARG A 160 1.39 9.29 -4.33
N LEU A 161 1.10 9.30 -5.64
CA LEU A 161 0.49 10.46 -6.30
C LEU A 161 -0.92 10.80 -5.79
N SER A 162 -1.61 9.81 -5.23
CA SER A 162 -2.95 9.94 -4.64
C SER A 162 -2.95 9.92 -3.10
N SER A 163 -1.76 9.95 -2.47
CA SER A 163 -1.58 9.81 -1.02
C SER A 163 -2.27 8.55 -0.46
N ALA A 164 -2.22 7.46 -1.22
CA ALA A 164 -2.84 6.18 -0.91
C ALA A 164 -1.78 5.09 -0.69
N SER A 165 -2.23 3.86 -0.44
CA SER A 165 -1.37 2.75 -0.05
C SER A 165 -0.92 1.87 -1.24
N TYR A 166 0.32 1.39 -1.17
CA TYR A 166 0.83 0.29 -1.99
C TYR A 166 1.05 -0.92 -1.09
N ALA A 167 0.54 -2.08 -1.50
CA ALA A 167 0.74 -3.35 -0.80
C ALA A 167 1.34 -4.40 -1.75
N PHE A 168 2.38 -5.08 -1.26
CA PHE A 168 2.99 -6.22 -1.90
C PHE A 168 2.44 -7.53 -1.32
N ILE A 169 2.09 -8.48 -2.19
CA ILE A 169 1.53 -9.78 -1.83
C ILE A 169 2.42 -10.85 -2.47
N PRO A 170 3.41 -11.40 -1.73
CA PRO A 170 4.39 -12.34 -2.29
C PRO A 170 3.78 -13.67 -2.71
N ASP A 171 2.76 -14.12 -1.99
CA ASP A 171 2.09 -15.41 -2.18
C ASP A 171 0.65 -15.36 -1.67
N ALA A 172 -0.08 -16.46 -1.88
CA ALA A 172 -1.51 -16.49 -1.59
C ALA A 172 -1.85 -16.33 -0.09
N GLY A 173 -0.91 -16.63 0.82
CA GLY A 173 -1.08 -16.54 2.27
C GLY A 173 -1.21 -15.11 2.77
N PHE A 174 -0.74 -14.15 1.97
CA PHE A 174 -0.84 -12.73 2.26
C PHE A 174 -2.16 -12.10 1.78
N VAL A 175 -2.94 -12.79 0.94
CA VAL A 175 -4.10 -12.15 0.29
C VAL A 175 -5.18 -11.79 1.30
N GLY A 176 -5.54 -12.72 2.20
CA GLY A 176 -6.56 -12.46 3.20
C GLY A 176 -6.17 -11.31 4.11
N THR A 177 -4.97 -11.36 4.67
CA THR A 177 -4.45 -10.31 5.56
C THR A 177 -4.41 -8.93 4.91
N VAL A 178 -3.88 -8.83 3.69
CA VAL A 178 -3.74 -7.54 3.02
C VAL A 178 -5.11 -6.95 2.65
N PHE A 179 -6.05 -7.76 2.16
CA PHE A 179 -7.36 -7.26 1.75
C PHE A 179 -8.27 -6.91 2.94
N VAL A 180 -8.25 -7.72 4.00
CA VAL A 180 -8.98 -7.44 5.24
C VAL A 180 -8.54 -6.09 5.81
N ASN A 181 -7.23 -5.86 5.92
CA ASN A 181 -6.70 -4.59 6.40
C ASN A 181 -6.99 -3.44 5.42
N ALA A 182 -6.86 -3.65 4.11
CA ALA A 182 -7.15 -2.62 3.11
C ALA A 182 -8.61 -2.13 3.20
N VAL A 183 -9.59 -3.04 3.22
CA VAL A 183 -11.02 -2.69 3.29
C VAL A 183 -11.34 -2.01 4.61
N THR A 184 -10.79 -2.53 5.72
CA THR A 184 -10.97 -1.94 7.05
C THR A 184 -10.46 -0.50 7.06
N ASN A 185 -9.25 -0.24 6.53
CA ASN A 185 -8.69 1.11 6.41
C ASN A 185 -9.61 2.08 5.64
N LEU A 186 -10.30 1.59 4.60
CA LEU A 186 -11.28 2.39 3.86
C LEU A 186 -12.52 2.68 4.71
N LEU A 187 -13.08 1.66 5.36
CA LEU A 187 -14.32 1.77 6.13
C LEU A 187 -14.17 2.70 7.34
N VAL A 188 -12.99 2.76 7.97
CA VAL A 188 -12.70 3.68 9.07
C VAL A 188 -12.30 5.09 8.62
N THR A 189 -12.28 5.38 7.32
CA THR A 189 -11.89 6.71 6.85
C THR A 189 -12.91 7.77 7.27
N MET A 190 -12.42 8.75 8.04
CA MET A 190 -13.17 9.92 8.50
C MET A 190 -13.01 11.10 7.53
N GLY A 191 -11.77 11.35 7.09
CA GLY A 191 -11.41 12.50 6.26
C GLY A 191 -10.48 12.14 5.12
N ALA A 192 -10.82 12.55 3.90
CA ALA A 192 -10.02 12.33 2.71
C ALA A 192 -9.26 13.60 2.28
N ASN A 193 -8.17 13.36 1.56
CA ASN A 193 -7.25 14.38 1.03
C ASN A 193 -6.81 15.44 2.07
N PRO A 194 -6.36 15.03 3.28
CA PRO A 194 -5.82 15.95 4.25
C PRO A 194 -4.55 16.64 3.73
N VAL A 195 -4.49 17.95 3.86
CA VAL A 195 -3.35 18.78 3.48
C VAL A 195 -2.98 19.67 4.64
N LEU A 196 -1.79 19.47 5.18
CA LEU A 196 -1.23 20.27 6.27
C LEU A 196 -0.35 21.37 5.70
N THR A 197 -0.70 22.62 5.93
CA THR A 197 0.10 23.78 5.58
C THR A 197 0.81 24.30 6.81
N LEU A 198 2.14 24.31 6.77
CA LEU A 198 3.01 24.80 7.83
C LEU A 198 3.59 26.13 7.40
N THR A 199 3.36 27.21 8.16
CA THR A 199 3.96 28.52 7.90
C THR A 199 4.71 28.99 9.12
N ALA A 200 5.92 29.50 8.92
CA ALA A 200 6.73 30.05 10.01
C ALA A 200 6.77 31.58 9.91
N ASP A 201 6.75 32.25 11.07
CA ASP A 201 6.85 33.70 11.14
C ASP A 201 8.23 34.21 10.66
N GLN A 202 8.31 35.52 10.41
CA GLN A 202 9.46 36.21 9.80
C GLN A 202 10.80 35.79 10.44
N GLY A 203 11.67 35.18 9.64
CA GLY A 203 13.03 34.75 10.01
C GLY A 203 13.26 33.24 10.02
N ALA A 204 12.21 32.43 10.05
CA ALA A 204 12.33 30.97 10.02
C ALA A 204 12.19 30.38 8.61
N SER A 205 13.25 29.73 8.14
CA SER A 205 13.21 28.95 6.90
C SER A 205 12.73 27.53 7.18
N LEU A 206 11.69 27.10 6.48
CA LEU A 206 11.25 25.71 6.42
C LEU A 206 11.67 25.12 5.07
N PRO A 207 12.87 24.50 4.97
CA PRO A 207 13.27 23.79 3.77
C PRO A 207 12.43 22.54 3.57
N LEU A 208 12.32 22.04 2.34
CA LEU A 208 11.57 20.80 2.03
C LEU A 208 11.99 19.61 2.92
N CYS A 209 13.27 19.51 3.27
CA CYS A 209 13.80 18.45 4.15
C CYS A 209 13.40 18.59 5.62
N ALA A 210 12.70 19.67 6.00
CA ALA A 210 12.16 19.86 7.33
C ALA A 210 11.06 18.83 7.65
N VAL A 211 10.40 18.24 6.66
CA VAL A 211 9.35 17.23 6.89
C VAL A 211 9.83 15.86 6.37
N PRO A 212 10.48 15.06 7.23
CA PRO A 212 10.93 13.70 6.91
C PRO A 212 9.79 12.67 6.85
N GLY A 213 10.12 11.39 6.60
CA GLY A 213 9.18 10.28 6.70
C GLY A 213 8.44 9.95 5.40
N GLY A 214 9.01 10.33 4.26
CA GLY A 214 8.47 9.96 2.94
C GLY A 214 7.16 10.61 2.52
N LEU A 215 6.79 11.71 3.17
CA LEU A 215 5.59 12.46 2.85
C LEU A 215 5.80 13.30 1.58
N VAL A 216 4.70 13.62 0.88
CA VAL A 216 4.75 14.50 -0.29
C VAL A 216 4.71 15.95 0.19
N VAL A 217 5.82 16.64 0.06
CA VAL A 217 6.00 18.02 0.53
C VAL A 217 6.19 18.96 -0.65
N LYS A 218 5.49 20.09 -0.63
CA LYS A 218 5.59 21.17 -1.62
C LYS A 218 5.98 22.46 -0.93
N GLN A 219 6.89 23.22 -1.54
CA GLN A 219 7.19 24.57 -1.08
C GLN A 219 6.03 25.50 -1.47
N VAL A 220 5.57 26.31 -0.54
CA VAL A 220 4.57 27.35 -0.77
C VAL A 220 5.07 28.69 -0.22
N ALA A 221 4.39 29.78 -0.59
CA ALA A 221 4.73 31.10 -0.06
C ALA A 221 4.65 31.10 1.48
N GLY A 222 5.77 31.42 2.15
CA GLY A 222 5.85 31.49 3.61
C GLY A 222 5.89 30.13 4.34
N GLY A 223 6.03 29.00 3.63
CA GLY A 223 5.95 27.71 4.31
C GLY A 223 6.04 26.45 3.44
N LEU A 224 5.51 25.36 3.99
CA LEU A 224 5.43 24.03 3.39
C LEU A 224 3.99 23.55 3.35
N GLN A 225 3.64 22.81 2.30
CA GLN A 225 2.40 22.07 2.21
C GLN A 225 2.71 20.58 2.16
N VAL A 226 2.10 19.81 3.06
CA VAL A 226 2.31 18.36 3.22
C VAL A 226 1.01 17.65 2.86
N GLU A 227 1.04 16.82 1.82
CA GLU A 227 -0.09 15.94 1.48
C GLU A 227 -0.03 14.69 2.38
N LEU A 228 -1.12 14.42 3.09
CA LEU A 228 -1.25 13.30 4.03
C LEU A 228 -2.22 12.25 3.47
N SER A 229 -2.06 10.99 3.89
CA SER A 229 -3.09 9.97 3.61
C SER A 229 -4.33 10.19 4.49
N SER A 230 -5.43 9.52 4.14
CA SER A 230 -6.73 9.66 4.80
C SER A 230 -6.66 9.61 6.33
N LEU A 231 -7.44 10.48 6.98
CA LEU A 231 -7.64 10.49 8.43
C LEU A 231 -8.68 9.43 8.80
N GLN A 232 -8.41 8.66 9.86
CA GLN A 232 -9.25 7.55 10.31
C GLN A 232 -9.90 7.87 11.65
N PHE A 233 -11.07 7.29 11.92
CA PHE A 233 -11.70 7.38 13.24
C PHE A 233 -10.84 6.68 14.29
N GLY A 234 -10.70 7.31 15.46
CA GLY A 234 -10.00 6.73 16.61
C GLY A 234 -8.48 6.70 16.51
N GLN A 235 -7.88 7.19 15.42
CA GLN A 235 -6.43 7.17 15.23
C GLN A 235 -5.83 8.58 15.08
N THR A 236 -4.75 8.84 15.81
CA THR A 236 -3.96 10.06 15.68
C THR A 236 -3.05 10.00 14.45
N ARG A 237 -2.84 11.16 13.81
CA ARG A 237 -1.89 11.31 12.70
C ARG A 237 -0.72 12.21 13.08
N HIS A 238 0.50 11.69 12.97
CA HIS A 238 1.70 12.41 13.38
C HIS A 238 2.54 12.87 12.17
N VAL A 239 2.94 14.15 12.17
CA VAL A 239 3.90 14.72 11.21
C VAL A 239 5.08 15.27 12.01
N LEU A 240 6.27 14.74 11.76
CA LEU A 240 7.49 15.25 12.38
C LEU A 240 8.02 16.43 11.57
N VAL A 241 8.35 17.53 12.23
CA VAL A 241 8.95 18.71 11.61
C VAL A 241 10.31 18.96 12.25
N ARG A 242 11.38 18.82 11.46
CA ARG A 242 12.74 19.21 11.83
C ARG A 242 12.87 20.72 11.64
N GLY A 243 12.97 21.46 12.73
CA GLY A 243 13.31 22.88 12.69
C GLY A 243 14.74 23.10 13.22
N ALA A 244 15.49 23.99 12.57
CA ALA A 244 16.43 24.85 13.31
C ALA A 244 15.64 25.59 14.41
N PRO A 245 16.26 26.21 15.43
CA PRO A 245 15.52 27.00 16.41
C PRO A 245 14.78 28.15 15.71
N ILE A 246 13.52 27.90 15.34
CA ILE A 246 12.61 28.89 14.81
C ILE A 246 12.33 29.83 15.98
N THR A 247 12.81 31.06 15.87
CA THR A 247 12.61 32.10 16.90
C THR A 247 11.18 32.66 16.89
N GLY A 248 10.43 32.42 15.80
CA GLY A 248 9.04 32.86 15.61
C GLY A 248 7.97 31.81 15.97
N ALA A 249 6.70 32.11 15.64
CA ALA A 249 5.64 31.10 15.74
C ALA A 249 5.63 30.19 14.50
N LEU A 250 5.20 28.95 14.72
CA LEU A 250 4.82 28.01 13.67
C LEU A 250 3.30 27.92 13.66
N SER A 251 2.70 28.15 12.50
CA SER A 251 1.28 27.93 12.26
C SER A 251 1.10 26.67 11.44
N ALA A 252 0.20 25.80 11.89
CA ALA A 252 -0.19 24.56 11.26
C ALA A 252 -1.67 24.63 10.90
N ASN A 253 -1.97 24.52 9.61
CA ASN A 253 -3.33 24.58 9.08
C ASN A 253 -3.67 23.30 8.33
N LEU A 254 -4.64 22.53 8.83
CA LEU A 254 -5.08 21.26 8.26
C LEU A 254 -6.40 21.43 7.52
N ASP A 255 -6.36 21.24 6.20
CA ASP A 255 -7.53 21.17 5.33
C ASP A 255 -7.86 19.72 4.99
N TYR A 256 -9.11 19.30 5.14
CA TYR A 256 -9.55 17.95 4.76
C TYR A 256 -11.02 17.91 4.36
N CYS A 257 -11.44 16.84 3.68
CA CYS A 257 -12.83 16.62 3.27
C CYS A 257 -13.42 15.45 4.06
N THR A 258 -14.52 15.69 4.78
CA THR A 258 -15.26 14.59 5.45
C THR A 258 -16.03 13.73 4.45
N ARG A 259 -16.64 12.63 4.90
CA ARG A 259 -17.43 11.70 4.06
C ARG A 259 -18.46 12.40 3.15
N ASN A 260 -19.11 13.47 3.63
CA ASN A 260 -20.09 14.26 2.87
C ASN A 260 -19.45 15.37 2.01
N ARG A 261 -18.14 15.27 1.73
CA ARG A 261 -17.25 16.30 1.15
C ARG A 261 -17.37 17.71 1.74
N ASN A 262 -17.91 17.85 2.95
CA ASN A 262 -17.80 19.09 3.69
C ASN A 262 -16.32 19.33 3.97
N ARG A 263 -15.79 20.41 3.38
CA ARG A 263 -14.44 20.87 3.64
C ARG A 263 -14.38 21.35 5.08
N ARG A 264 -13.45 20.80 5.84
CA ARG A 264 -13.15 21.18 7.20
C ARG A 264 -11.75 21.74 7.23
N ASN A 265 -11.56 22.66 8.17
CA ASN A 265 -10.31 23.33 8.41
C ASN A 265 -10.06 23.32 9.92
N ALA A 266 -8.83 23.06 10.32
CA ALA A 266 -8.38 23.20 11.70
C ALA A 266 -7.00 23.88 11.70
N SER A 267 -6.86 24.96 12.47
CA SER A 267 -5.63 25.74 12.53
C SER A 267 -5.13 25.88 13.96
N LEU A 268 -3.82 25.77 14.13
CA LEU A 268 -3.12 26.01 15.39
C LEU A 268 -1.87 26.85 15.13
N THR A 269 -1.64 27.88 15.94
CA THR A 269 -0.42 28.68 15.93
C THR A 269 0.23 28.62 17.30
N CYS A 270 1.52 28.28 17.34
CA CYS A 270 2.25 28.16 18.60
C CYS A 270 3.71 28.61 18.43
N ARG A 271 4.32 29.14 19.49
CA ARG A 271 5.77 29.36 19.55
C ARG A 271 6.46 28.06 19.94
N LEU A 272 7.54 27.69 19.26
CA LEU A 272 8.24 26.44 19.55
C LEU A 272 8.78 26.36 20.99
N CYS A 273 9.17 27.49 21.58
CA CYS A 273 9.59 27.54 22.99
C CYS A 273 8.47 27.25 24.01
N GLN A 274 7.21 27.21 23.57
CA GLN A 274 6.04 26.96 24.40
C GLN A 274 5.41 25.58 24.13
N LEU A 275 5.96 24.80 23.20
CA LEU A 275 5.43 23.47 22.93
C LEU A 275 5.77 22.52 24.09
N PRO A 276 4.78 21.80 24.64
CA PRO A 276 5.06 20.77 25.62
C PRO A 276 5.88 19.64 24.97
N ALA A 277 6.55 18.85 25.80
CA ALA A 277 7.07 17.57 25.35
C ALA A 277 5.90 16.73 24.83
N ALA A 278 6.00 16.24 23.59
CA ALA A 278 4.95 15.42 23.02
C ALA A 278 5.06 13.97 23.52
N GLU A 279 3.98 13.43 24.09
CA GLU A 279 3.84 11.99 24.35
C GLU A 279 4.02 11.20 23.06
N GLY A 280 4.65 10.02 23.15
CA GLY A 280 4.94 9.18 21.97
C GLY A 280 5.95 9.79 20.98
N SER A 281 6.65 10.89 21.34
CA SER A 281 7.62 11.52 20.44
C SER A 281 8.76 10.58 20.04
N ILE A 282 9.13 9.62 20.88
CA ILE A 282 10.19 8.65 20.57
C ILE A 282 9.73 7.68 19.48
N ASP A 283 8.54 7.09 19.62
CA ASP A 283 7.95 6.18 18.65
C ASP A 283 7.85 6.82 17.26
N GLN A 284 7.40 8.08 17.21
CA GLN A 284 7.29 8.81 15.95
C GLN A 284 8.67 9.16 15.35
N LYS A 285 9.68 9.43 16.17
CA LYS A 285 11.06 9.62 15.70
C LYS A 285 11.63 8.30 15.17
N ALA A 286 11.43 7.18 15.87
CA ALA A 286 11.88 5.86 15.45
C ALA A 286 11.26 5.46 14.11
N ARG A 287 9.93 5.61 13.97
CA ARG A 287 9.20 5.37 12.70
C ARG A 287 9.77 6.19 11.54
N VAL A 288 9.99 7.48 11.75
CA VAL A 288 10.52 8.38 10.72
C VAL A 288 11.96 8.01 10.35
N LEU A 289 12.79 7.67 11.34
CA LEU A 289 14.15 7.18 11.09
C LEU A 289 14.12 5.90 10.26
N LEU A 290 13.26 4.94 10.59
CA LEU A 290 13.10 3.71 9.81
C LEU A 290 12.75 4.04 8.35
N VAL A 291 11.74 4.88 8.12
CA VAL A 291 11.31 5.23 6.77
C VAL A 291 12.40 5.89 5.94
N ASP A 292 13.09 6.87 6.51
CA ASP A 292 14.11 7.60 5.77
C ASP A 292 15.41 6.79 5.61
N GLY A 293 15.83 6.08 6.66
CA GLY A 293 17.06 5.29 6.66
C GLY A 293 16.99 4.09 5.71
N VAL A 294 15.87 3.35 5.70
CA VAL A 294 15.68 2.26 4.73
C VAL A 294 15.60 2.81 3.30
N ARG A 295 14.93 3.96 3.09
CA ARG A 295 14.92 4.59 1.76
C ARG A 295 16.31 5.02 1.31
N MET A 296 17.16 5.49 2.22
CA MET A 296 18.56 5.79 1.92
C MET A 296 19.33 4.53 1.50
N ALA A 297 19.16 3.41 2.23
CA ALA A 297 19.76 2.12 1.89
C ALA A 297 19.30 1.62 0.51
N MET A 298 18.00 1.70 0.20
CA MET A 298 17.47 1.37 -1.13
C MET A 298 18.06 2.27 -2.21
N SER A 299 18.21 3.58 -1.94
CA SER A 299 18.79 4.53 -2.88
C SER A 299 20.26 4.24 -3.17
N ALA A 300 21.02 3.74 -2.19
CA ALA A 300 22.40 3.32 -2.40
C ALA A 300 22.51 2.14 -3.37
N LEU A 301 21.48 1.29 -3.46
CA LEU A 301 21.41 0.16 -4.40
C LEU A 301 20.88 0.53 -5.79
N LYS A 302 20.47 1.78 -6.05
CA LYS A 302 20.00 2.17 -7.39
C LYS A 302 21.16 2.18 -8.38
N GLN A 303 21.06 1.33 -9.39
CA GLN A 303 22.01 1.22 -10.49
C GLN A 303 21.60 2.10 -11.67
N THR A 304 22.59 2.74 -12.30
CA THR A 304 22.41 3.40 -13.59
C THR A 304 22.32 2.38 -14.73
N ASN A 305 21.88 2.82 -15.92
CA ASN A 305 21.89 1.97 -17.11
C ASN A 305 23.31 1.48 -17.46
N LEU A 306 24.33 2.30 -17.20
CA LEU A 306 25.74 1.93 -17.43
C LEU A 306 26.20 0.84 -16.46
N ASP A 307 25.76 0.90 -15.19
CA ASP A 307 26.10 -0.12 -14.19
C ASP A 307 25.50 -1.47 -14.57
N LYS A 308 24.22 -1.48 -14.99
CA LYS A 308 23.53 -2.68 -15.48
C LYS A 308 24.18 -3.26 -16.74
N LEU A 309 24.54 -2.41 -17.71
CA LEU A 309 25.23 -2.85 -18.93
C LEU A 309 26.60 -3.47 -18.66
N LYS A 310 27.24 -3.09 -17.55
CA LYS A 310 28.55 -3.60 -17.12
C LYS A 310 28.46 -4.77 -16.13
N ASP A 311 27.26 -5.24 -15.80
CA ASP A 311 27.03 -6.27 -14.77
C ASP A 311 27.75 -5.92 -13.45
N MET A 312 27.73 -4.64 -13.07
CA MET A 312 28.28 -4.22 -11.79
C MET A 312 27.46 -4.83 -10.65
N PRO A 313 28.08 -5.39 -9.59
CA PRO A 313 27.34 -5.92 -8.46
C PRO A 313 26.63 -4.80 -7.69
N LEU A 314 25.55 -5.14 -6.99
CA LEU A 314 24.90 -4.19 -6.10
C LEU A 314 25.84 -3.79 -4.94
N PRO A 315 25.90 -2.50 -4.55
CA PRO A 315 26.75 -2.04 -3.45
C PRO A 315 26.15 -2.38 -2.07
N LEU A 316 25.92 -3.68 -1.82
CA LEU A 316 25.32 -4.20 -0.59
C LEU A 316 26.08 -3.79 0.69
N PRO A 317 27.43 -3.75 0.75
CA PRO A 317 28.12 -3.38 1.98
C PRO A 317 27.76 -1.97 2.47
N THR A 318 27.52 -1.03 1.55
CA THR A 318 27.09 0.33 1.88
C THR A 318 25.67 0.34 2.46
N ALA A 319 24.74 -0.40 1.84
CA ALA A 319 23.37 -0.50 2.33
C ALA A 319 23.30 -1.21 3.70
N GLN A 320 24.06 -2.30 3.87
CA GLN A 320 24.14 -3.06 5.13
C GLN A 320 24.66 -2.19 6.28
N GLU A 321 25.71 -1.41 6.04
CA GLU A 321 26.24 -0.49 7.05
C GLU A 321 25.21 0.60 7.41
N GLN A 322 24.48 1.12 6.41
CA GLN A 322 23.40 2.09 6.67
C GLN A 322 22.27 1.49 7.53
N ILE A 323 21.85 0.24 7.27
CA ILE A 323 20.85 -0.45 8.09
C ILE A 323 21.34 -0.68 9.52
N LYS A 324 22.60 -1.07 9.70
CA LYS A 324 23.20 -1.25 11.03
C LYS A 324 23.29 0.07 11.81
N GLN A 325 23.68 1.15 11.16
CA GLN A 325 23.71 2.49 11.74
C GLN A 325 22.31 2.99 12.09
N LEU A 326 21.32 2.69 11.25
CA LEU A 326 19.92 3.01 11.49
C LEU A 326 19.39 2.31 12.75
N GLU A 327 19.63 1.00 12.89
CA GLU A 327 19.22 0.23 14.07
C GLU A 327 19.85 0.82 15.34
N THR A 328 21.15 1.12 15.29
CA THR A 328 21.87 1.78 16.40
C THR A 328 21.25 3.13 16.75
N SER A 329 20.87 3.92 15.74
CA SER A 329 20.26 5.25 15.92
C SER A 329 18.86 5.17 16.54
N ILE A 330 18.06 4.18 16.15
CA ILE A 330 16.73 3.94 16.75
C ILE A 330 16.87 3.50 18.20
N ARG A 331 17.75 2.53 18.49
CA ARG A 331 18.01 2.07 19.87
C ARG A 331 18.53 3.21 20.77
N ALA A 332 19.35 4.11 20.23
CA ALA A 332 19.87 5.27 20.95
C ALA A 332 18.80 6.30 21.33
N LEU A 333 17.58 6.24 20.77
CA LEU A 333 16.47 7.09 21.23
C LEU A 333 15.98 6.72 22.63
N GLY A 334 16.28 5.51 23.12
CA GLY A 334 15.95 5.06 24.48
C GLY A 334 14.47 4.73 24.72
N GLY A 335 13.68 4.50 23.67
CA GLY A 335 12.27 4.08 23.79
C GLY A 335 12.15 2.58 24.04
N ILE A 336 11.32 2.20 25.01
CA ILE A 336 10.98 0.81 25.38
C ILE A 336 9.50 0.50 25.11
N SER A 337 8.88 1.22 24.17
CA SER A 337 7.48 0.97 23.79
C SER A 337 7.40 -0.25 22.88
N GLU A 338 6.29 -0.98 22.97
CA GLU A 338 5.99 -2.11 22.07
C GLU A 338 6.09 -1.71 20.59
N ALA A 339 5.69 -0.48 20.25
CA ALA A 339 5.81 0.06 18.89
C ALA A 339 7.27 0.20 18.44
N VAL A 340 8.19 0.63 19.32
CA VAL A 340 9.63 0.73 18.97
C VAL A 340 10.27 -0.64 18.87
N GLU A 341 9.89 -1.58 19.74
CA GLU A 341 10.37 -2.96 19.69
C GLU A 341 9.92 -3.65 18.39
N ALA A 342 8.64 -3.51 18.02
CA ALA A 342 8.10 -4.04 16.77
C ALA A 342 8.78 -3.43 15.52
N LEU A 343 9.09 -2.13 15.52
CA LEU A 343 9.88 -1.50 14.45
C LEU A 343 11.29 -2.07 14.35
N LEU A 344 11.94 -2.38 15.49
CA LEU A 344 13.27 -2.98 15.53
C LEU A 344 13.24 -4.45 15.10
N GLU A 345 12.14 -5.15 15.35
CA GLU A 345 11.90 -6.51 14.87
C GLU A 345 11.82 -6.54 13.34
N ASP A 346 10.98 -5.70 12.72
CA ASP A 346 10.93 -5.56 11.25
C ASP A 346 12.31 -5.21 10.68
N LEU A 347 13.00 -4.27 11.33
CA LEU A 347 14.30 -3.76 10.87
C LEU A 347 15.39 -4.84 10.90
N SER A 348 15.49 -5.60 11.99
CA SER A 348 16.50 -6.65 12.19
C SER A 348 16.13 -7.98 11.54
N GLY A 349 14.85 -8.20 11.24
CA GLY A 349 14.31 -9.33 10.49
C GLY A 349 14.31 -9.05 8.99
N GLN A 350 13.11 -8.98 8.40
CA GLN A 350 12.93 -8.95 6.95
C GLN A 350 13.62 -7.76 6.26
N VAL A 351 13.72 -6.59 6.90
CA VAL A 351 14.42 -5.45 6.29
C VAL A 351 15.92 -5.75 6.15
N ALA A 352 16.59 -6.18 7.22
CA ALA A 352 18.01 -6.56 7.15
C ALA A 352 18.22 -7.74 6.20
N GLU A 353 17.31 -8.72 6.20
CA GLU A 353 17.33 -9.86 5.30
C GLU A 353 17.31 -9.41 3.82
N ALA A 354 16.44 -8.48 3.46
CA ALA A 354 16.35 -7.93 2.11
C ALA A 354 17.68 -7.33 1.61
N PHE A 355 18.50 -6.74 2.49
CA PHE A 355 19.81 -6.17 2.13
C PHE A 355 20.98 -7.16 2.30
N SER A 356 20.74 -8.37 2.81
CA SER A 356 21.82 -9.33 3.10
C SER A 356 22.37 -10.02 1.85
N ARG A 357 21.54 -10.19 0.80
CA ARG A 357 21.90 -10.86 -0.45
C ARG A 357 21.29 -10.14 -1.65
N GLU A 358 22.05 -10.06 -2.74
CA GLU A 358 21.60 -9.45 -4.00
C GLU A 358 20.38 -10.18 -4.57
N GLU A 359 20.39 -11.51 -4.53
CA GLU A 359 19.26 -12.35 -4.94
C GLU A 359 17.98 -12.02 -4.15
N TRP A 360 18.09 -11.79 -2.84
CA TRP A 360 16.93 -11.51 -1.99
C TRP A 360 16.40 -10.11 -2.20
N TYR A 361 17.30 -9.13 -2.32
CA TYR A 361 16.92 -7.77 -2.67
C TYR A 361 16.17 -7.75 -4.01
N THR A 362 16.78 -8.30 -5.05
CA THR A 362 16.22 -8.28 -6.42
C THR A 362 14.96 -9.11 -6.58
N ARG A 363 14.81 -10.21 -5.82
CA ARG A 363 13.64 -11.09 -5.91
C ARG A 363 12.43 -10.54 -5.16
N TRP A 364 12.60 -10.09 -3.91
CA TRP A 364 11.47 -9.72 -3.06
C TRP A 364 11.67 -8.41 -2.30
N GLY A 365 12.91 -8.07 -1.92
CA GLY A 365 13.21 -6.84 -1.19
C GLY A 365 12.78 -5.57 -1.93
N ILE A 366 12.96 -5.52 -3.26
CA ILE A 366 12.52 -4.40 -4.11
C ILE A 366 11.00 -4.19 -4.11
N HIS A 367 10.21 -5.20 -3.76
CA HIS A 367 8.74 -5.14 -3.73
C HIS A 367 8.23 -4.94 -2.30
N PHE A 368 8.82 -5.62 -1.33
CA PHE A 368 8.49 -5.57 0.09
C PHE A 368 8.81 -4.21 0.72
N LEU A 369 10.04 -3.70 0.55
CA LEU A 369 10.48 -2.48 1.24
C LEU A 369 9.59 -1.28 0.89
N PRO A 370 9.22 -0.98 -0.38
CA PRO A 370 8.27 0.09 -0.66
C PRO A 370 6.88 -0.11 -0.02
N SER A 371 6.42 -1.36 0.15
CA SER A 371 5.14 -1.68 0.79
C SER A 371 5.17 -1.34 2.28
N LEU A 372 6.18 -1.83 3.00
CA LEU A 372 6.40 -1.53 4.43
C LEU A 372 6.56 -0.02 4.67
N LEU A 373 7.43 0.62 3.88
CA LEU A 373 7.66 2.07 4.00
C LEU A 373 6.41 2.90 3.70
N CYS A 374 5.58 2.46 2.74
CA CYS A 374 4.31 3.10 2.45
C CYS A 374 3.35 3.00 3.65
N ALA A 375 3.28 1.85 4.31
CA ALA A 375 2.46 1.64 5.50
C ALA A 375 2.84 2.58 6.65
N HIS A 376 4.14 2.73 6.97
CA HIS A 376 4.59 3.68 8.00
C HIS A 376 4.43 5.15 7.62
N ALA A 377 4.58 5.51 6.33
CA ALA A 377 4.32 6.87 5.85
C ALA A 377 2.82 7.20 5.92
N CYS A 378 1.99 6.21 5.56
CA CYS A 378 0.53 6.26 5.65
C CYS A 378 0.00 6.05 7.06
N GLN A 379 0.82 5.62 8.02
CA GLN A 379 0.42 5.21 9.38
C GLN A 379 -0.81 4.31 9.34
N GLN A 380 -0.74 3.23 8.57
CA GLN A 380 -1.84 2.29 8.39
C GLN A 380 -1.32 0.87 8.51
N CYS A 381 -2.09 0.02 9.19
CA CYS A 381 -1.85 -1.42 9.20
C CYS A 381 -2.23 -1.97 7.83
N ASN A 382 -1.30 -2.57 7.10
CA ASN A 382 -1.52 -3.09 5.75
C ASN A 382 -1.47 -4.61 5.66
N ASN A 383 -1.05 -5.31 6.72
CA ASN A 383 -1.03 -6.77 6.85
C ASN A 383 -0.90 -7.17 8.33
N PHE A 384 -0.87 -8.47 8.65
CA PHE A 384 -0.70 -9.05 9.99
C PHE A 384 0.71 -9.57 10.26
N LYS A 385 1.58 -9.53 9.26
CA LYS A 385 2.88 -10.21 9.22
C LYS A 385 4.01 -9.33 9.70
N ASP A 386 3.89 -8.01 9.53
CA ASP A 386 4.89 -7.05 9.94
C ASP A 386 4.49 -6.50 11.33
N PRO A 387 5.21 -6.86 12.42
CA PRO A 387 4.97 -6.33 13.75
C PRO A 387 4.84 -4.80 13.80
N GLY A 388 5.73 -4.07 13.12
CA GLY A 388 5.83 -2.62 13.22
C GLY A 388 4.67 -1.86 12.57
N VAL A 389 3.73 -2.52 11.91
CA VAL A 389 2.49 -1.87 11.42
C VAL A 389 1.25 -2.21 12.24
N GLN A 390 1.35 -3.17 13.18
CA GLN A 390 0.20 -3.64 13.96
C GLN A 390 -0.36 -2.61 14.94
N HIS A 391 0.43 -1.63 15.36
CA HIS A 391 -0.01 -0.57 16.27
C HIS A 391 -0.85 0.52 15.60
N TYR A 392 -0.97 0.51 14.27
CA TYR A 392 -1.87 1.43 13.59
C TYR A 392 -3.30 0.92 13.61
N GLY A 393 -4.20 1.84 13.91
CA GLY A 393 -5.62 1.62 13.99
C GLY A 393 -6.18 2.32 15.21
N GLY A 394 -7.38 1.91 15.58
CA GLY A 394 -8.06 2.24 16.81
C GLY A 394 -9.15 1.19 17.03
N GLU A 395 -9.95 1.34 18.07
CA GLU A 395 -11.01 0.38 18.43
C GLU A 395 -11.92 0.04 17.24
N LEU A 396 -12.44 1.05 16.54
CA LEU A 396 -13.29 0.84 15.36
C LEU A 396 -12.58 0.09 14.22
N PHE A 397 -11.27 0.29 14.05
CA PHE A 397 -10.49 -0.47 13.07
C PHE A 397 -10.38 -1.93 13.49
N GLY A 398 -10.08 -2.20 14.77
CA GLY A 398 -10.05 -3.57 15.31
C GLY A 398 -11.38 -4.30 15.08
N ASP A 399 -12.50 -3.69 15.50
CA ASP A 399 -13.83 -4.31 15.36
C ASP A 399 -14.19 -4.64 13.90
N LEU A 400 -13.91 -3.72 12.98
CA LEU A 400 -14.21 -3.92 11.57
C LEU A 400 -13.27 -4.92 10.91
N ARG A 401 -12.01 -4.98 11.36
CA ARG A 401 -11.02 -5.94 10.89
C ARG A 401 -11.41 -7.35 11.30
N ASP A 402 -11.80 -7.55 12.55
CA ASP A 402 -12.22 -8.86 13.08
C ASP A 402 -13.50 -9.33 12.39
N LYS A 403 -14.44 -8.42 12.11
CA LYS A 403 -15.60 -8.73 11.27
C LYS A 403 -15.22 -9.10 9.83
N ALA A 404 -14.27 -8.38 9.24
CA ALA A 404 -13.79 -8.65 7.89
C ALA A 404 -13.06 -9.99 7.78
N ASP A 405 -12.31 -10.35 8.81
CA ASP A 405 -11.69 -11.65 8.98
C ASP A 405 -12.74 -12.77 9.05
N GLU A 406 -13.72 -12.64 9.95
CA GLU A 406 -14.81 -13.61 10.09
C GLU A 406 -15.51 -13.86 8.73
N VAL A 407 -15.79 -12.79 7.98
CA VAL A 407 -16.37 -12.91 6.63
C VAL A 407 -15.41 -13.62 5.67
N PHE A 408 -14.12 -13.27 5.65
CA PHE A 408 -13.14 -13.89 4.75
C PHE A 408 -13.00 -15.39 4.99
N CYS A 409 -12.92 -15.81 6.26
CA CYS A 409 -12.74 -17.19 6.65
C CYS A 409 -14.01 -18.04 6.43
N ASN A 410 -15.20 -17.47 6.65
CA ASN A 410 -16.46 -18.21 6.53
C ASN A 410 -17.04 -18.24 5.10
N LEU A 411 -16.49 -17.49 4.16
CA LEU A 411 -16.91 -17.55 2.76
C LEU A 411 -16.54 -18.89 2.12
N GLU A 412 -17.44 -19.43 1.30
CA GLU A 412 -17.17 -20.66 0.55
C GLU A 412 -15.89 -20.54 -0.28
N ALA A 413 -15.01 -21.53 -0.17
CA ALA A 413 -13.76 -21.58 -0.92
C ALA A 413 -14.02 -21.49 -2.44
N PRO A 414 -13.17 -20.77 -3.19
CA PRO A 414 -13.35 -20.63 -4.62
C PRO A 414 -13.21 -21.98 -5.33
N LYS A 415 -14.04 -22.19 -6.36
CA LYS A 415 -13.93 -23.38 -7.23
C LYS A 415 -12.81 -23.12 -8.25
N PRO A 416 -11.85 -24.05 -8.42
CA PRO A 416 -10.80 -23.90 -9.44
C PRO A 416 -11.41 -23.68 -10.82
N GLN A 417 -10.99 -22.62 -11.52
CA GLN A 417 -11.43 -22.40 -12.90
C GLN A 417 -10.57 -23.19 -13.90
N PRO A 418 -11.14 -23.66 -15.03
CA PRO A 418 -10.38 -24.32 -16.09
C PRO A 418 -9.29 -23.38 -16.62
N ARG A 419 -8.02 -23.81 -16.55
CA ARG A 419 -6.89 -23.03 -17.06
C ARG A 419 -6.83 -23.19 -18.60
N PRO A 420 -6.68 -22.10 -19.39
CA PRO A 420 -6.23 -22.22 -20.76
C PRO A 420 -4.85 -22.91 -20.76
N SER A 421 -4.64 -23.93 -21.58
CA SER A 421 -3.33 -24.56 -21.72
C SER A 421 -2.34 -23.55 -22.29
N LEU A 422 -1.44 -23.01 -21.44
CA LEU A 422 -0.31 -22.22 -21.92
C LEU A 422 0.56 -23.09 -22.85
N PRO A 423 1.11 -22.54 -23.96
CA PRO A 423 2.13 -23.25 -24.73
C PRO A 423 3.28 -23.59 -23.78
N LYS A 424 3.73 -24.84 -23.78
CA LYS A 424 4.91 -25.26 -22.99
C LYS A 424 6.07 -24.33 -23.35
N ALA A 425 6.53 -23.53 -22.40
CA ALA A 425 7.80 -22.84 -22.53
C ALA A 425 8.91 -23.88 -22.78
N LEU A 426 9.88 -23.55 -23.62
CA LEU A 426 11.09 -24.35 -23.79
C LEU A 426 11.75 -24.55 -22.41
N PRO A 427 12.30 -25.75 -22.13
CA PRO A 427 12.82 -26.08 -20.81
C PRO A 427 13.96 -25.11 -20.44
N ALA A 428 13.77 -24.36 -19.36
CA ALA A 428 14.83 -23.63 -18.70
C ALA A 428 15.84 -24.63 -18.08
N PRO A 429 17.13 -24.27 -17.95
CA PRO A 429 18.11 -25.12 -17.28
C PRO A 429 17.66 -25.41 -15.83
N ALA A 430 17.73 -26.68 -15.45
CA ALA A 430 17.16 -27.20 -14.21
C ALA A 430 17.80 -26.55 -12.96
N ALA A 431 17.01 -25.77 -12.23
CA ALA A 431 17.22 -25.55 -10.80
C ALA A 431 16.61 -26.72 -10.02
N PRO A 432 17.13 -27.09 -8.83
CA PRO A 432 16.60 -28.20 -8.06
C PRO A 432 15.19 -27.89 -7.57
N SER A 433 14.18 -28.55 -8.15
CA SER A 433 12.77 -28.42 -7.75
C SER A 433 12.48 -29.21 -6.47
N ARG A 434 12.09 -28.53 -5.39
CA ARG A 434 11.48 -29.15 -4.20
C ARG A 434 10.08 -29.69 -4.54
N PRO A 435 9.61 -30.77 -3.89
CA PRO A 435 8.35 -31.42 -4.23
C PRO A 435 7.13 -30.57 -3.84
N VAL A 436 6.19 -30.39 -4.77
CA VAL A 436 4.88 -29.76 -4.52
C VAL A 436 3.89 -30.86 -4.12
N GLN A 437 3.29 -30.76 -2.93
CA GLN A 437 2.19 -31.62 -2.50
C GLN A 437 0.83 -30.97 -2.84
N ALA A 438 -0.10 -31.77 -3.37
CA ALA A 438 -1.47 -31.35 -3.66
C ALA A 438 -2.40 -31.76 -2.51
N ALA A 439 -2.94 -30.80 -1.76
CA ALA A 439 -3.97 -31.02 -0.72
C ALA A 439 -5.36 -30.63 -1.26
N ARG A 440 -6.41 -31.36 -0.88
CA ARG A 440 -7.75 -31.28 -1.54
C ARG A 440 -8.93 -30.87 -0.65
N VAL A 441 -8.72 -30.18 0.46
CA VAL A 441 -9.77 -29.42 1.15
C VAL A 441 -9.14 -28.13 1.64
N VAL A 442 -9.66 -26.99 1.19
CA VAL A 442 -9.05 -25.68 1.48
C VAL A 442 -9.96 -24.95 2.46
N ASP A 443 -9.59 -25.01 3.73
CA ASP A 443 -10.03 -24.02 4.71
C ASP A 443 -9.41 -22.67 4.32
N MET A 444 -10.22 -21.63 4.16
CA MET A 444 -9.73 -20.33 3.71
C MET A 444 -8.83 -19.63 4.74
N SER A 445 -8.81 -20.14 5.98
CA SER A 445 -7.85 -19.72 7.01
C SER A 445 -6.39 -19.87 6.56
N VAL A 446 -6.06 -20.80 5.64
CA VAL A 446 -4.66 -20.93 5.14
C VAL A 446 -4.20 -19.77 4.27
N TYR A 447 -5.14 -19.01 3.71
CA TYR A 447 -4.87 -17.76 2.97
C TYR A 447 -4.96 -16.53 3.88
N TYR A 448 -5.10 -16.79 5.17
CA TYR A 448 -5.20 -15.84 6.28
C TYR A 448 -4.21 -16.27 7.36
N ASP A 449 -2.91 -16.14 7.09
CA ASP A 449 -1.90 -16.57 8.07
C ASP A 449 -1.68 -15.48 9.14
N ALA A 450 -2.55 -15.46 10.15
CA ALA A 450 -2.40 -14.65 11.36
C ALA A 450 -1.39 -15.25 12.38
N SER A 451 -0.77 -16.40 12.08
CA SER A 451 -0.05 -17.23 13.06
C SER A 451 1.46 -17.39 12.84
N ALA A 452 2.03 -16.98 11.71
CA ALA A 452 3.49 -16.89 11.58
C ALA A 452 3.98 -15.50 12.01
N GLY A 453 4.17 -15.36 13.32
CA GLY A 453 5.11 -14.43 13.95
C GLY A 453 6.29 -15.22 14.51
#